data_AF-A0A0B5AF72-F1
#
_entry.id   AF-A0A0B5AF72-F1
#
_cell.length_a   1.000
_cell.length_b   1.000
_cell.length_c   1.000
_cell.angle_alpha   90.00
_cell.angle_beta   90.00
_cell.angle_gamma   90.00
#
_symmetry.space_group_name_H-M   'P 1'
#
loop_
_entity.id
_entity.type
_entity.pdbx_description
1 polymer ?
#
loop_
_entity_poly.entity_id
_entity_poly.type
_entity_poly.pdbx_seq_one_letter_code
_entity_poly.pdbx_strand_id
1 'polypeptide(L)'
;RTGYPLVDAGMRELWATGWLHDRIRVVVSSFFVKVLQLPWRWGMKYFWDTLLDADLESDALGWQYITGTLPDSREFDRIDNPQFEGYKFDPNGEYVRRWLPELS
;
A
#
# COMPACT_ATOMS: atom_id res chain seq x y z
N ARG A 1 -7.57 -10.08 -1.48
CA ARG A 1 -6.58 -11.00 -2.06
C ARG A 1 -6.40 -10.64 -3.53
N THR A 2 -5.24 -10.12 -3.88
CA THR A 2 -4.96 -9.51 -5.19
C THR A 2 -4.09 -10.40 -6.08
N GLY A 3 -3.37 -11.36 -5.49
CA GLY A 3 -2.38 -12.19 -6.21
C GLY A 3 -1.01 -11.53 -6.36
N TYR A 4 -0.81 -10.32 -5.81
CA TYR A 4 0.48 -9.64 -5.78
C TYR A 4 1.09 -9.78 -4.37
N PRO A 5 2.17 -10.57 -4.20
CA PRO A 5 2.64 -10.97 -2.87
C PRO A 5 2.93 -9.82 -1.91
N LEU A 6 3.60 -8.76 -2.36
CA LEU A 6 3.93 -7.61 -1.51
C LEU A 6 2.67 -6.84 -1.04
N VAL A 7 1.67 -6.71 -1.92
CA VAL A 7 0.39 -6.06 -1.61
C VAL A 7 -0.43 -6.93 -0.65
N ASP A 8 -0.54 -8.24 -0.95
CA ASP A 8 -1.29 -9.17 -0.11
C ASP A 8 -0.65 -9.35 1.28
N ALA A 9 0.69 -9.33 1.37
CA ALA A 9 1.42 -9.32 2.63
C ALA A 9 1.10 -8.06 3.45
N GLY A 10 1.14 -6.88 2.82
CA GLY A 10 0.76 -5.62 3.46
C GLY A 10 -0.67 -5.63 3.98
N MET A 11 -1.63 -6.06 3.17
CA MET A 11 -3.03 -6.11 3.62
C MET A 11 -3.23 -7.09 4.80
N ARG A 12 -2.44 -8.18 4.89
CA ARG A 12 -2.47 -9.09 6.03
C ARG A 12 -1.80 -8.52 7.27
N GLU A 13 -0.66 -7.83 7.12
CA GLU A 13 -0.01 -7.10 8.22
C GLU A 13 -0.96 -6.08 8.83
N LEU A 14 -1.58 -5.25 7.98
CA LEU A 14 -2.55 -4.24 8.39
C LEU A 14 -3.70 -4.86 9.20
N TRP A 15 -4.31 -5.92 8.67
CA TRP A 15 -5.42 -6.57 9.35
C TRP A 15 -5.04 -7.22 10.68
N ALA A 16 -3.85 -7.81 10.77
CA ALA A 16 -3.39 -8.52 11.95
C ALA A 16 -2.87 -7.59 13.07
N THR A 17 -2.33 -6.42 12.70
CA THR A 17 -1.58 -5.56 13.64
C THR A 17 -2.16 -4.17 13.79
N GLY A 18 -2.98 -3.72 12.83
CA GLY A 18 -3.44 -2.35 12.71
C GLY A 18 -2.31 -1.36 12.39
N TRP A 19 -1.20 -1.82 11.81
CA TRP A 19 -0.08 -0.98 11.42
C TRP A 19 0.47 -1.40 10.05
N LEU A 20 1.09 -0.44 9.35
CA LEU A 20 1.82 -0.68 8.13
C LEU A 20 3.09 0.17 8.09
N HIS A 21 4.18 -0.42 7.63
CA HIS A 21 5.39 0.33 7.29
C HIS A 21 5.07 1.33 6.16
N ASP A 22 5.59 2.56 6.25
CA ASP A 22 5.30 3.66 5.31
C ASP A 22 5.47 3.26 3.84
N ARG A 23 6.54 2.53 3.52
CA ARG A 23 6.76 2.03 2.15
C ARG A 23 5.67 1.06 1.68
N ILE A 24 5.16 0.21 2.57
CA ILE A 24 4.08 -0.72 2.24
C ILE A 24 2.76 0.04 2.09
N ARG A 25 2.51 1.09 2.88
CA ARG A 25 1.37 2.00 2.66
C ARG A 25 1.39 2.56 1.24
N VAL A 26 2.55 3.06 0.79
CA VAL A 26 2.70 3.58 -0.59
C VAL A 26 2.43 2.50 -1.63
N VAL A 27 2.98 1.29 -1.48
CA VAL A 27 2.76 0.18 -2.43
C VAL A 27 1.28 -0.21 -2.50
N VAL A 28 0.63 -0.40 -1.36
CA VAL A 28 -0.78 -0.79 -1.26
C VAL A 28 -1.69 0.30 -1.84
N SER A 29 -1.48 1.55 -1.44
CA SER A 29 -2.30 2.68 -1.91
C SER A 29 -2.08 2.95 -3.41
N SER A 30 -0.85 2.86 -3.91
CA SER A 30 -0.54 2.98 -5.33
C SER A 30 -1.19 1.85 -6.14
N PHE A 31 -1.12 0.62 -5.67
CA PHE A 31 -1.82 -0.50 -6.32
C PHE A 31 -3.33 -0.26 -6.37
N PHE A 32 -3.94 0.17 -5.26
CA PHE A 32 -5.37 0.44 -5.18
C PHE A 32 -5.82 1.55 -6.15
N VAL A 33 -5.10 2.66 -6.20
CA VAL A 33 -5.47 3.82 -7.01
C VAL A 33 -5.07 3.65 -8.48
N LYS A 34 -3.85 3.21 -8.75
CA LYS A 34 -3.26 3.26 -10.10
C LYS A 34 -3.41 1.95 -10.87
N VAL A 35 -3.37 0.80 -10.19
CA VAL A 35 -3.53 -0.52 -10.84
C VAL A 35 -5.00 -0.92 -10.88
N LEU A 36 -5.71 -0.85 -9.75
CA LEU A 36 -7.14 -1.19 -9.70
C LEU A 36 -8.06 -0.06 -10.17
N GLN A 37 -7.55 1.17 -10.31
CA GLN A 37 -8.32 2.36 -10.69
C GLN A 37 -9.52 2.63 -9.78
N LEU A 38 -9.37 2.36 -8.49
CA LEU A 38 -10.43 2.56 -7.50
C LEU A 38 -10.38 3.96 -6.86
N PRO A 39 -11.52 4.52 -6.42
CA PRO A 39 -11.56 5.83 -5.78
C PRO A 39 -10.75 5.85 -4.48
N TRP A 40 -9.70 6.67 -4.41
CA TRP A 40 -8.77 6.73 -3.26
C TRP A 40 -9.46 6.91 -1.90
N ARG A 41 -10.60 7.61 -1.86
CA ARG A 41 -11.39 7.82 -0.63
C ARG A 41 -11.89 6.50 -0.01
N TRP A 42 -12.10 5.47 -0.82
CA TRP A 42 -12.48 4.14 -0.32
C TRP A 42 -11.32 3.47 0.40
N GLY A 43 -10.11 3.58 -0.16
CA GLY A 43 -8.88 3.13 0.49
C GLY A 43 -8.60 3.90 1.77
N MET A 44 -8.74 5.23 1.74
CA MET A 44 -8.60 6.08 2.94
C MET A 44 -9.59 5.68 4.03
N LYS A 45 -10.86 5.43 3.68
CA LYS A 45 -11.85 4.94 4.64
C LYS A 45 -11.44 3.59 5.25
N TYR A 46 -10.93 2.66 4.44
CA TYR A 46 -10.46 1.38 4.95
C TYR A 46 -9.27 1.55 5.90
N PHE A 47 -8.33 2.42 5.56
CA PHE A 47 -7.18 2.77 6.40
C PHE A 47 -7.64 3.39 7.73
N TRP A 48 -8.62 4.30 7.68
CA TRP A 48 -9.23 4.90 8.88
C TRP A 48 -9.82 3.86 9.84
N ASP A 49 -10.46 2.81 9.29
CA ASP A 49 -11.10 1.77 10.10
C ASP A 49 -10.11 0.70 10.62
N THR A 50 -8.87 0.66 10.12
CA THR A 50 -7.91 -0.43 10.40
C THR A 50 -6.59 0.00 11.01
N LEU A 51 -6.13 1.22 10.73
CA LEU A 51 -4.89 1.75 11.28
C LEU A 51 -5.09 2.23 12.71
N LEU A 52 -4.22 1.77 13.61
CA LEU A 52 -4.15 2.26 14.99
C LEU A 52 -3.63 3.70 15.07
N ASP A 53 -2.88 4.14 14.06
CA ASP A 53 -2.33 5.48 13.92
C ASP A 53 -3.05 6.31 12.84
N ALA A 54 -4.31 5.97 12.54
CA ALA A 54 -5.13 6.74 11.62
C ALA A 54 -5.18 8.22 12.03
N ASP A 55 -4.86 9.10 11.07
CA ASP A 55 -4.83 10.54 11.25
C ASP A 55 -5.35 11.21 9.99
N LEU A 56 -6.31 12.13 10.16
CA LEU A 56 -7.05 12.68 9.03
C LEU A 56 -6.14 13.47 8.09
N GLU A 57 -5.21 14.25 8.64
CA GLU A 57 -4.31 15.08 7.85
C GLU A 57 -3.30 14.21 7.09
N SER A 58 -2.62 13.33 7.82
CA SER A 58 -1.60 12.44 7.26
C SER A 58 -2.18 11.49 6.21
N ASP A 59 -3.34 10.88 6.49
CA ASP A 59 -3.98 9.96 5.55
C ASP A 59 -4.52 10.71 4.32
N ALA A 60 -5.20 11.85 4.50
CA ALA A 60 -5.73 12.59 3.36
C ALA A 60 -4.63 13.09 2.42
N LEU A 61 -3.51 13.60 2.97
CA LEU A 61 -2.35 14.03 2.18
C LEU A 61 -1.64 12.83 1.54
N GLY A 62 -1.46 11.73 2.27
CA GLY A 62 -0.83 10.52 1.75
C GLY A 62 -1.61 9.93 0.58
N TRP A 63 -2.93 9.80 0.68
CA TRP A 63 -3.76 9.29 -0.41
C TRP A 63 -3.83 10.24 -1.60
N GLN A 64 -3.86 11.56 -1.39
CA GLN A 64 -3.78 12.56 -2.47
C GLN A 64 -2.40 12.59 -3.15
N TYR A 65 -1.35 12.35 -2.37
CA TYR A 65 0.00 12.26 -2.90
C TYR A 65 0.08 11.15 -3.96
N ILE A 66 -0.53 9.99 -3.67
CA ILE A 66 -0.61 8.84 -4.58
C ILE A 66 -1.42 9.14 -5.84
N THR A 67 -2.44 9.99 -5.78
CA THR A 67 -3.29 10.33 -6.94
C THR A 67 -2.63 11.30 -7.92
N GLY A 68 -1.46 11.85 -7.62
CA GLY A 68 -0.83 12.82 -8.53
C GLY A 68 -1.39 14.24 -8.43
N THR A 69 -2.17 14.56 -7.39
CA THR A 69 -2.91 15.83 -7.30
C THR A 69 -2.22 16.90 -6.47
N LEU A 70 -1.19 16.55 -5.69
CA LEU A 70 -0.41 17.53 -4.93
C LEU A 70 0.75 18.09 -5.78
N PRO A 71 1.24 19.31 -5.51
CA PRO A 71 2.32 19.93 -6.28
C PRO A 71 3.62 19.11 -6.35
N ASP A 72 3.90 18.29 -5.34
CA ASP A 72 5.08 17.44 -5.22
C ASP A 72 4.79 15.95 -5.49
N SER A 73 3.55 15.62 -5.86
CA SER A 73 3.17 14.26 -6.23
C SER A 73 3.91 13.79 -7.48
N ARG A 74 4.14 12.47 -7.56
CA ARG A 74 4.47 11.83 -8.83
C ARG A 74 3.23 11.80 -9.72
N GLU A 75 3.47 11.93 -11.03
CA GLU A 75 2.44 11.87 -12.06
C GLU A 75 1.57 10.61 -11.92
N PHE A 76 0.28 10.73 -12.23
CA PHE A 76 -0.69 9.65 -12.03
C PHE A 76 -0.34 8.40 -12.85
N ASP A 77 0.09 8.58 -14.10
CA ASP A 77 0.48 7.52 -15.05
C ASP A 77 1.80 6.83 -14.72
N ARG A 78 2.59 7.38 -13.79
CA ARG A 78 3.75 6.69 -13.22
C ARG A 78 3.31 5.59 -12.26
N ILE A 79 3.18 4.39 -12.80
CA ILE A 79 2.82 3.17 -12.08
C ILE A 79 4.10 2.41 -11.70
N ASP A 80 4.40 2.34 -10.40
CA ASP A 80 5.48 1.49 -9.89
C ASP A 80 4.98 0.03 -9.91
N ASN A 81 5.75 -0.88 -10.53
CA ASN A 81 5.36 -2.29 -10.64
C ASN A 81 5.54 -2.98 -9.26
N PRO A 82 4.46 -3.51 -8.64
CA PRO A 82 4.52 -4.10 -7.31
C PRO A 82 5.50 -5.27 -7.17
N GLN A 83 5.76 -6.01 -8.24
CA GLN A 83 6.76 -7.08 -8.22
C GLN A 83 8.18 -6.53 -8.12
N PHE A 84 8.49 -5.47 -8.88
CA PHE A 84 9.80 -4.82 -8.81
C PHE A 84 10.04 -4.12 -7.47
N GLU A 85 9.00 -3.54 -6.88
CA GLU A 85 9.07 -3.00 -5.52
C GLU A 85 9.40 -4.10 -4.50
N GLY A 86 8.86 -5.32 -4.69
CA GLY A 86 9.22 -6.50 -3.90
C GLY A 86 10.71 -6.81 -3.97
N TYR A 87 11.28 -6.94 -5.16
CA TYR A 87 12.72 -7.20 -5.31
C TYR A 87 13.60 -6.10 -4.71
N LYS A 88 13.12 -4.86 -4.72
CA LYS A 88 13.87 -3.71 -4.22
C LYS A 88 13.81 -3.55 -2.70
N PHE A 89 12.64 -3.79 -2.10
CA PHE A 89 12.39 -3.49 -0.69
C PHE A 89 12.28 -4.73 0.21
N ASP A 90 12.07 -5.91 -0.39
CA ASP A 90 12.10 -7.21 0.29
C ASP A 90 12.94 -8.21 -0.55
N PRO A 91 14.25 -7.94 -0.75
CA PRO A 91 15.09 -8.68 -1.69
C PRO A 91 15.18 -10.18 -1.38
N ASN A 92 15.07 -10.54 -0.10
CA ASN A 92 15.08 -11.93 0.34
C ASN A 92 13.68 -12.56 0.39
N GLY A 93 12.60 -11.78 0.25
CA GLY A 93 11.23 -12.24 0.43
C GLY A 93 10.85 -12.54 1.89
N GLU A 94 11.57 -12.00 2.86
CA GLU A 94 11.36 -12.28 4.28
C GLU A 94 10.04 -11.68 4.79
N TYR A 95 9.76 -10.43 4.38
CA TYR A 95 8.51 -9.77 4.75
C TYR A 95 7.31 -10.48 4.11
N VAL A 96 7.41 -10.82 2.83
CA VAL A 96 6.37 -11.58 2.11
C VAL A 96 6.14 -12.93 2.77
N ARG A 97 7.18 -13.74 3.04
CA ARG A 97 7.03 -15.06 3.67
C ARG A 97 6.47 -14.98 5.09
N ARG A 98 6.78 -13.93 5.84
CA ARG A 98 6.21 -13.71 7.19
C ARG A 98 4.69 -13.59 7.17
N TRP A 99 4.14 -12.84 6.21
CA TRP A 99 2.70 -12.56 6.13
C TRP A 99 1.94 -13.51 5.18
N LEU A 100 2.65 -14.14 4.25
CA LEU A 100 2.16 -15.16 3.32
C LEU A 100 2.94 -16.47 3.52
N PRO A 101 2.75 -17.18 4.65
CA PRO A 101 3.50 -18.40 4.94
C PRO A 101 3.26 -19.52 3.92
N GLU A 102 2.15 -19.48 3.17
CA GLU A 102 1.90 -20.40 2.05
C GLU A 102 2.86 -20.25 0.86
N LEU A 103 3.68 -19.20 0.82
CA LEU A 103 4.70 -18.93 -0.20
C LEU A 103 6.13 -19.23 0.30
N SER A 104 6.27 -19.85 1.48
CA SER A 104 7.56 -20.17 2.08
C SER A 104 8.16 -21.48 1.59
#